data_AF-A0A3C1BG28-F1
#
_entry.id   AF-A0A3C1BG28-F1
#
_cell.length_a   1.000
_cell.length_b   1.000
_cell.length_c   1.000
_cell.angle_alpha   90.00
_cell.angle_beta   90.00
_cell.angle_gamma   90.00
#
_symmetry.space_group_name_H-M   'P 1'
#
loop_
_entity.id
_entity.type
_entity.pdbx_description
1 polymer ?
#
loop_
_entity_poly.entity_id
_entity_poly.type
_entity_poly.pdbx_seq_one_letter_code
_entity_poly.pdbx_strand_id
1 'polypeptide(L)'
;IDLQVSDIRKDLFCASGPGGQSVNTTYSAVRLTHIPSGIVAQCQDQKSQLKNYDKALQVLRSRVYEMELQKHLEITSKKRKTMVSTGDRSAKVRTYNYPQGRLTEHRIGLTIYNLPGVLNGDLQEIMEALQFAENAEKLKEGTVA
;
A
#
# COMPACT_ATOMS: atom_id res chain seq x y z
N ILE A 1 -8.20 11.38 1.69
CA ILE A 1 -7.17 12.31 2.18
C ILE A 1 -7.76 13.70 2.18
N ASP A 2 -7.86 14.27 3.38
CA ASP A 2 -8.27 15.65 3.58
C ASP A 2 -7.01 16.49 3.72
N LEU A 3 -6.88 17.56 2.91
CA LEU A 3 -5.72 18.43 2.96
C LEU A 3 -6.04 19.59 3.90
N GLN A 4 -5.35 19.65 5.03
CA GLN A 4 -5.45 20.80 5.92
C GLN A 4 -4.80 22.01 5.27
N VAL A 5 -5.49 23.15 5.27
CA VAL A 5 -4.99 24.39 4.67
C VAL A 5 -3.72 24.88 5.39
N SER A 6 -3.56 24.54 6.68
CA SER A 6 -2.35 24.83 7.47
C SER A 6 -1.08 24.20 6.89
N ASP A 7 -1.20 23.09 6.17
CA ASP A 7 -0.08 22.29 5.69
C ASP A 7 0.35 22.70 4.28
N ILE A 8 -0.33 23.70 3.70
CA ILE A 8 -0.11 24.18 2.34
C ILE A 8 0.55 25.55 2.39
N ARG A 9 1.79 25.61 1.91
CA ARG A 9 2.44 26.88 1.60
C ARG A 9 1.97 27.39 0.25
N LYS A 10 1.46 28.62 0.22
CA LYS A 10 1.01 29.33 -0.98
C LYS A 10 2.03 30.38 -1.40
N ASP A 11 2.65 30.20 -2.57
CA ASP A 11 3.52 31.18 -3.18
C ASP A 11 2.83 31.80 -4.42
N LEU A 12 2.90 33.12 -4.55
CA LEU A 12 2.32 33.89 -5.67
C LEU A 12 3.43 34.52 -6.49
N PHE A 13 3.32 34.43 -7.81
CA PHE A 13 4.33 34.97 -8.73
C PHE A 13 3.68 35.46 -10.02
N CYS A 14 4.42 36.24 -10.81
CA CYS A 14 3.96 36.68 -12.12
C CYS A 14 3.91 35.47 -13.07
N ALA A 15 2.85 35.39 -13.87
CA ALA A 15 2.72 34.33 -14.86
C ALA A 15 3.81 34.45 -15.94
N SER A 16 4.21 33.31 -16.50
CA SER A 16 5.20 33.24 -17.58
C SER A 16 4.51 32.94 -18.91
N GLY A 17 4.97 33.56 -20.01
CA GLY A 17 4.48 33.29 -21.37
C GLY A 17 4.19 34.53 -22.20
N PRO A 18 3.72 34.36 -23.46
CA PRO A 18 3.36 35.46 -24.33
C PRO A 18 2.18 36.23 -23.73
N GLY A 19 2.41 37.49 -23.37
CA GLY A 19 1.44 38.31 -22.65
C GLY A 19 1.73 39.81 -22.76
N GLY A 20 0.73 40.63 -22.40
CA GLY A 20 0.89 42.09 -22.29
C GLY A 20 1.38 42.52 -20.91
N GLN A 21 1.32 43.83 -20.64
CA GLN A 21 1.74 44.42 -19.35
C GLN A 21 1.13 43.71 -18.13
N SER A 22 -0.14 43.30 -18.24
CA SER A 22 -0.85 42.59 -17.17
C SER A 22 -0.18 41.28 -16.75
N VAL A 23 0.50 40.56 -17.65
CA VAL A 23 1.21 39.30 -17.31
C VAL A 23 2.49 39.59 -16.53
N ASN A 24 3.16 40.70 -16.82
CA ASN A 24 4.42 41.09 -16.18
C ASN A 24 4.21 41.72 -14.78
N THR A 25 3.07 42.40 -14.55
CA THR A 25 2.83 43.14 -13.31
C THR A 25 1.87 42.46 -12.34
N THR A 26 1.01 41.54 -12.82
CA THR A 26 -0.03 40.92 -11.99
C THR A 26 0.42 39.56 -11.44
N TYR A 27 0.33 39.38 -10.13
CA TYR A 27 0.59 38.11 -9.43
C TYR A 27 -0.56 37.12 -9.60
N SER A 28 -0.73 36.59 -10.82
CA SER A 28 -1.81 35.66 -11.19
C SER A 28 -1.44 34.19 -11.06
N ALA A 29 -0.15 33.83 -11.12
CA ALA A 29 0.30 32.44 -11.02
C ALA A 29 0.43 32.00 -9.55
N VAL A 30 0.02 30.75 -9.28
CA VAL A 30 -0.02 30.17 -7.94
C VAL A 30 0.81 28.90 -7.89
N ARG A 31 1.66 28.78 -6.88
CA ARG A 31 2.35 27.55 -6.51
C ARG A 31 1.91 27.16 -5.10
N LEU A 32 1.44 25.93 -4.97
CA LEU A 32 1.07 25.32 -3.70
C LEU A 32 2.05 24.21 -3.37
N THR A 33 2.58 24.22 -2.17
CA THR A 33 3.51 23.20 -1.66
C THR A 33 2.89 22.55 -0.42
N HIS A 34 2.67 21.24 -0.46
CA HIS A 34 2.28 20.50 0.72
C HIS A 34 3.52 20.19 1.56
N ILE A 35 3.65 20.86 2.71
CA ILE A 35 4.86 20.83 3.56
C ILE A 35 5.19 19.40 4.03
N PRO A 36 4.22 18.58 4.49
CA PRO A 36 4.52 17.24 4.99
C PRO A 36 4.98 16.25 3.92
N SER A 37 4.46 16.35 2.68
CA SER A 37 4.83 15.42 1.60
C SER A 37 5.89 15.97 0.63
N GLY A 38 6.20 17.27 0.71
CA GLY A 38 7.09 17.96 -0.24
C GLY A 38 6.54 18.09 -1.66
N ILE A 39 5.29 17.69 -1.91
CA ILE A 39 4.69 17.77 -3.25
C ILE A 39 4.35 19.21 -3.58
N VAL A 40 4.77 19.64 -4.78
CA VAL A 40 4.48 20.97 -5.32
C VAL A 40 3.50 20.84 -6.48
N ALA A 41 2.50 21.71 -6.54
CA ALA A 41 1.61 21.90 -7.67
C ALA A 41 1.60 23.39 -8.06
N GLN A 42 1.65 23.69 -9.35
CA GLN A 42 1.62 25.07 -9.85
C GLN A 42 0.60 25.20 -10.98
N CYS A 43 -0.10 26.34 -11.03
CA CYS A 43 -1.07 26.64 -12.07
C CYS A 43 -1.00 28.12 -12.46
N GLN A 44 -1.00 28.40 -13.76
CA GLN A 44 -0.98 29.74 -14.35
C GLN A 44 -1.92 29.88 -15.56
N ASP A 45 -2.87 28.95 -15.74
CA ASP A 45 -3.69 28.85 -16.96
C ASP A 45 -4.67 30.02 -17.13
N GLN A 46 -5.15 30.58 -16.02
CA GLN A 46 -6.21 31.59 -16.00
C GLN A 46 -5.63 32.95 -15.61
N LYS A 47 -6.29 34.03 -16.04
CA LYS A 47 -5.94 35.40 -15.63
C LYS A 47 -6.22 35.67 -14.15
N SER A 48 -7.15 34.93 -13.56
CA SER A 48 -7.56 35.09 -12.15
C SER A 48 -6.79 34.16 -11.23
N GLN A 49 -6.19 34.74 -10.19
CA GLN A 49 -5.47 34.02 -9.14
C GLN A 49 -6.35 32.96 -8.43
N LEU A 50 -7.62 33.28 -8.16
CA LEU A 50 -8.55 32.37 -7.45
C LEU A 50 -8.77 31.09 -8.27
N LYS A 51 -9.02 31.23 -9.58
CA LYS A 51 -9.19 30.08 -10.48
C LYS A 51 -7.93 29.23 -10.58
N ASN A 52 -6.75 29.86 -10.57
CA ASN A 52 -5.47 29.14 -10.55
C ASN A 52 -5.23 28.44 -9.21
N TYR A 53 -5.64 29.06 -8.09
CA TYR A 53 -5.55 28.45 -6.77
C TYR A 53 -6.42 27.19 -6.66
N ASP A 54 -7.68 27.24 -7.09
CA ASP A 54 -8.60 26.10 -7.03
C ASP A 54 -8.09 24.92 -7.88
N LYS A 55 -7.60 25.21 -9.08
CA LYS A 55 -6.96 24.21 -9.95
C LYS A 55 -5.70 23.62 -9.33
N ALA A 56 -4.82 24.46 -8.80
CA ALA A 56 -3.59 23.99 -8.15
C ALA A 56 -3.91 23.12 -6.94
N LEU A 57 -4.95 23.45 -6.17
CA LEU A 57 -5.40 22.66 -5.02
C LEU A 57 -5.95 21.30 -5.44
N GLN A 58 -6.74 21.26 -6.52
CA GLN A 58 -7.24 20.00 -7.08
C GLN A 58 -6.08 19.09 -7.54
N VAL A 59 -5.09 19.64 -8.25
CA VAL A 59 -3.90 18.90 -8.68
C VAL A 59 -3.06 18.43 -7.49
N LEU A 60 -2.85 19.29 -6.49
CA LEU A 60 -2.11 18.95 -5.27
C LEU A 60 -2.78 17.77 -4.54
N ARG A 61 -4.10 17.83 -4.39
CA ARG A 61 -4.90 16.76 -3.76
C ARG A 61 -4.76 15.43 -4.48
N SER A 62 -4.86 15.43 -5.81
CA SER A 62 -4.70 14.22 -6.61
C SER A 62 -3.29 13.62 -6.45
N ARG A 63 -2.24 14.44 -6.50
CA ARG A 63 -0.85 13.98 -6.34
C ARG A 63 -0.56 13.42 -4.95
N VAL A 64 -1.05 14.09 -3.89
CA VAL A 64 -0.89 13.59 -2.51
C VAL A 64 -1.64 12.26 -2.35
N TYR A 65 -2.84 12.17 -2.91
CA TYR A 65 -3.61 10.93 -2.89
C TYR A 65 -2.90 9.77 -3.59
N GLU A 66 -2.37 10.03 -4.79
CA GLU A 66 -1.64 9.02 -5.57
C GLU A 66 -0.39 8.53 -4.84
N MET A 67 0.37 9.43 -4.22
CA MET A 67 1.54 9.06 -3.40
C MET A 67 1.15 8.11 -2.27
N GLU A 68 0.11 8.42 -1.52
CA GLU A 68 -0.29 7.62 -0.36
C GLU A 68 -0.90 6.28 -0.80
N LEU A 69 -1.70 6.30 -1.87
CA LEU A 69 -2.22 5.08 -2.50
C LEU A 69 -1.05 4.18 -2.94
N GLN A 70 -0.03 4.75 -3.57
CA GLN A 70 1.15 4.01 -4.00
C GLN A 70 1.89 3.37 -2.81
N LYS A 71 2.08 4.11 -1.71
CA LYS A 71 2.66 3.55 -0.47
C LYS A 71 1.83 2.38 0.07
N HIS A 72 0.51 2.53 0.13
CA HIS A 72 -0.38 1.46 0.58
C HIS A 72 -0.31 0.22 -0.31
N LEU A 73 -0.31 0.42 -1.64
CA LEU A 73 -0.18 -0.65 -2.61
C LEU A 73 1.17 -1.36 -2.52
N GLU A 74 2.26 -0.62 -2.31
CA GLU A 74 3.60 -1.18 -2.10
C GLU A 74 3.68 -2.02 -0.84
N ILE A 75 3.14 -1.54 0.29
CA ILE A 75 3.09 -2.29 1.55
C ILE A 75 2.30 -3.59 1.35
N THR A 76 1.13 -3.49 0.71
CA THR A 76 0.27 -4.65 0.45
C THR A 76 0.93 -5.65 -0.51
N SER A 77 1.57 -5.15 -1.57
CA SER A 77 2.28 -5.95 -2.55
C SER A 77 3.48 -6.67 -1.92
N LYS A 78 4.27 -5.97 -1.10
CA LYS A 78 5.38 -6.57 -0.33
C LYS A 78 4.87 -7.68 0.59
N LYS A 79 3.82 -7.42 1.39
CA LYS A 79 3.19 -8.42 2.26
C LYS A 79 2.68 -9.64 1.47
N ARG A 80 2.06 -9.43 0.31
CA ARG A 80 1.59 -10.52 -0.54
C ARG A 80 2.74 -11.35 -1.12
N LYS A 81 3.80 -10.68 -1.60
CA LYS A 81 5.02 -11.34 -2.09
C LYS A 81 5.73 -12.16 -1.01
N THR A 82 5.64 -11.78 0.26
CA THR A 82 6.18 -12.59 1.36
C THR A 82 5.30 -13.78 1.71
N MET A 83 3.97 -13.67 1.55
CA MET A 83 3.04 -14.79 1.79
C MET A 83 3.13 -15.88 0.71
N VAL A 84 3.38 -15.47 -0.53
CA VAL A 84 3.56 -16.38 -1.66
C VAL A 84 5.05 -16.57 -1.88
N SER A 85 5.57 -17.70 -1.40
CA SER A 85 6.95 -18.11 -1.71
C SER A 85 7.11 -18.35 -3.23
N THR A 86 8.28 -18.82 -3.64
CA THR A 86 8.51 -19.26 -5.02
C THR A 86 7.48 -20.32 -5.40
N GLY A 87 6.90 -20.24 -6.60
CA GLY A 87 5.95 -21.25 -7.13
C GLY A 87 6.56 -22.62 -7.41
N ASP A 88 7.75 -22.88 -6.89
CA ASP A 88 8.47 -24.13 -7.02
C ASP A 88 7.92 -25.20 -6.05
N ARG A 89 8.01 -26.47 -6.45
CA ARG A 89 7.52 -27.63 -5.71
C ARG A 89 8.25 -27.86 -4.38
N SER A 90 9.45 -27.28 -4.26
CA SER A 90 10.26 -27.30 -3.03
C SER A 90 9.63 -26.46 -1.91
N ALA A 91 8.99 -25.34 -2.25
CA ALA A 91 8.42 -24.39 -1.28
C ALA A 91 6.96 -24.70 -0.86
N LYS A 92 6.49 -25.92 -1.13
CA LYS A 92 5.11 -26.33 -0.80
C LYS A 92 4.90 -26.41 0.71
N VAL A 93 3.79 -25.83 1.19
CA VAL A 93 3.36 -25.99 2.60
C VAL A 93 2.57 -27.28 2.81
N ARG A 94 1.81 -27.74 1.81
CA ARG A 94 0.98 -28.95 1.91
C ARG A 94 1.15 -29.86 0.69
N THR A 95 0.99 -31.16 0.90
CA THR A 95 0.88 -32.16 -0.18
C THR A 95 -0.41 -32.93 0.00
N TYR A 96 -1.28 -32.85 -1.01
CA TYR A 96 -2.53 -33.61 -1.09
C TYR A 96 -2.27 -34.85 -1.95
N ASN A 97 -2.25 -36.03 -1.34
CA ASN A 97 -2.00 -37.31 -2.02
C ASN A 97 -3.32 -38.08 -2.15
N TYR A 98 -3.93 -37.99 -3.34
CA TYR A 98 -5.20 -38.64 -3.64
C TYR A 98 -5.15 -40.18 -3.62
N PRO A 99 -4.15 -40.85 -4.27
CA PRO A 99 -4.08 -42.32 -4.22
C PRO A 99 -3.99 -42.91 -2.81
N GLN A 100 -3.32 -42.22 -1.90
CA GLN A 100 -3.14 -42.67 -0.51
C GLN A 100 -4.12 -42.01 0.47
N GLY A 101 -5.04 -41.17 -0.01
CA GLY A 101 -6.05 -40.50 0.80
C GLY A 101 -5.47 -39.65 1.95
N ARG A 102 -4.29 -39.06 1.79
CA ARG A 102 -3.60 -38.34 2.87
C ARG A 102 -3.21 -36.91 2.53
N LEU A 103 -3.08 -36.08 3.56
CA LEU A 103 -2.51 -34.74 3.50
C LEU A 103 -1.28 -34.67 4.39
N THR A 104 -0.18 -34.12 3.88
CA THR A 104 1.01 -33.78 4.67
C THR A 104 1.18 -32.27 4.73
N GLU A 105 1.27 -31.69 5.93
CA GLU A 105 1.64 -30.29 6.21
C GLU A 105 3.13 -30.22 6.56
N HIS A 106 3.92 -29.65 5.65
CA HIS A 106 5.38 -29.64 5.73
C HIS A 106 5.93 -28.67 6.77
N ARG A 107 5.16 -27.63 7.16
CA ARG A 107 5.62 -26.65 8.17
C ARG A 107 5.86 -27.26 9.54
N ILE A 108 5.05 -28.27 9.91
CA ILE A 108 5.11 -28.95 11.21
C ILE A 108 5.33 -30.46 11.11
N GLY A 109 5.49 -30.99 9.89
CA GLY A 109 5.66 -32.43 9.64
C GLY A 109 4.42 -33.30 9.91
N LEU A 110 3.23 -32.70 10.01
CA LEU A 110 1.98 -33.41 10.30
C LEU A 110 1.47 -34.16 9.07
N THR A 111 1.05 -35.42 9.24
CA THR A 111 0.38 -36.20 8.18
C THR A 111 -0.95 -36.76 8.67
N ILE A 112 -2.02 -36.47 7.92
CA ILE A 112 -3.40 -36.89 8.22
C ILE A 112 -3.86 -37.84 7.12
N TYR A 113 -4.41 -39.00 7.50
CA TYR A 113 -4.89 -40.04 6.60
C TYR A 113 -6.42 -39.95 6.36
N ASN A 114 -6.93 -38.73 6.22
CA ASN A 114 -8.34 -38.44 5.96
C ASN A 114 -8.50 -37.28 4.98
N LEU A 115 -7.95 -37.43 3.77
CA LEU A 115 -8.05 -36.41 2.73
C LEU A 115 -9.50 -36.03 2.38
N PRO A 116 -10.48 -36.96 2.25
CA PRO A 116 -11.85 -36.59 1.94
C PRO A 116 -12.48 -35.68 3.00
N GLY A 117 -12.27 -35.95 4.30
CA GLY A 117 -12.77 -35.10 5.38
C GLY A 117 -12.19 -33.69 5.31
N VAL A 118 -10.87 -33.60 5.11
CA VAL A 118 -10.15 -32.32 4.97
C VAL A 118 -10.67 -31.50 3.79
N LEU A 119 -10.92 -32.14 2.64
CA LEU A 119 -11.47 -31.47 1.46
C LEU A 119 -12.92 -31.04 1.65
N ASN A 120 -13.68 -31.73 2.52
CA ASN A 120 -15.05 -31.39 2.89
C ASN A 120 -15.14 -30.32 4.00
N GLY A 121 -14.00 -29.79 4.47
CA GLY A 121 -13.94 -28.67 5.41
C GLY A 121 -13.52 -29.03 6.83
N ASP A 122 -13.18 -30.29 7.11
CA ASP A 122 -12.64 -30.72 8.40
C ASP A 122 -11.16 -30.28 8.54
N LEU A 123 -10.97 -28.99 8.86
CA LEU A 123 -9.67 -28.34 8.94
C LEU A 123 -9.21 -28.06 10.37
N GLN A 124 -10.06 -28.33 11.35
CA GLN A 124 -9.86 -27.91 12.74
C GLN A 124 -8.56 -28.50 13.31
N GLU A 125 -8.33 -29.80 13.11
CA GLU A 125 -7.11 -30.50 13.57
C GLU A 125 -5.83 -29.84 13.02
N ILE A 126 -5.84 -29.46 11.73
CA ILE A 126 -4.68 -28.82 11.08
C ILE A 126 -4.46 -27.43 11.65
N MET A 127 -5.53 -26.66 11.87
CA MET A 127 -5.45 -25.30 12.39
C MET A 127 -4.91 -25.26 13.82
N GLU A 128 -5.42 -26.14 14.69
CA GLU A 128 -4.97 -26.23 16.08
C GLU A 128 -3.50 -26.64 16.18
N ALA A 129 -3.09 -27.65 15.39
CA ALA A 129 -1.70 -28.10 15.36
C ALA A 129 -0.73 -26.98 14.89
N LEU A 130 -1.13 -26.21 13.87
CA LEU A 130 -0.35 -25.06 13.39
C LEU A 130 -0.26 -23.94 14.42
N GLN A 131 -1.37 -23.60 15.06
CA GLN A 131 -1.42 -22.54 16.07
C GLN A 131 -0.60 -22.91 17.30
N PHE A 132 -0.64 -24.18 17.72
CA PHE A 132 0.19 -24.68 18.81
C PHE A 132 1.68 -24.58 18.47
N ALA A 133 2.08 -25.00 17.27
CA ALA A 133 3.47 -24.89 16.82
C ALA A 133 3.95 -23.44 16.78
N GLU A 134 3.15 -22.52 16.21
CA GLU A 134 3.48 -21.09 16.16
C GLU A 134 3.63 -20.48 17.57
N ASN A 135 2.72 -20.81 18.49
CA ASN A 135 2.80 -20.35 19.88
C ASN A 135 4.04 -20.92 20.59
N ALA A 136 4.38 -22.19 20.34
CA ALA A 136 5.57 -22.82 20.89
C ALA A 136 6.87 -22.17 20.38
N GLU A 137 6.93 -21.77 19.10
CA GLU A 137 8.06 -21.03 18.56
C GLU A 137 8.16 -19.62 19.16
N LYS A 138 7.06 -18.87 19.24
CA LYS A 138 7.04 -17.54 19.88
C LYS A 138 7.47 -17.58 21.33
N LEU A 139 7.05 -18.62 22.07
CA LEU A 139 7.45 -18.78 23.46
C LEU A 139 8.97 -19.03 23.57
N LYS A 140 9.55 -19.86 22.69
CA LYS A 140 11.00 -20.08 22.65
C LYS A 140 11.76 -18.79 22.33
N GLU A 141 11.32 -18.02 21.34
CA GLU A 141 11.94 -16.73 21.00
C GLU A 141 11.85 -15.73 22.17
N GLY A 142 10.71 -15.67 22.85
CA GLY A 142 10.52 -14.81 24.03
C GLY A 142 11.27 -15.27 25.29
N THR A 143 11.74 -16.53 25.35
CA THR A 143 12.54 -17.05 26.47
C THR A 143 14.04 -16.81 26.25
N VAL A 144 14.46 -16.40 25.05
CA VAL A 144 15.87 -16.17 24.66
C VAL A 144 16.23 -14.67 24.69
N ALA A 145 15.32 -13.80 25.13
CA ALA A 145 15.55 -12.37 25.35
C ALA A 145 15.87 -12.04 26.81
#